data_AF-C7ZRF0-F1
#
_entry.id   AF-C7ZRF0-F1
#
_cell.length_a   1.000
_cell.length_b   1.000
_cell.length_c   1.000
_cell.angle_alpha   90.00
_cell.angle_beta   90.00
_cell.angle_gamma   90.00
#
_symmetry.space_group_name_H-M   'P 1'
#
loop_
_entity.id
_entity.type
_entity.pdbx_description
1 polymer ?
#
loop_
_entity_poly.entity_id
_entity_poly.type
_entity_poly.pdbx_seq_one_letter_code
_entity_poly.pdbx_strand_id
1 'polypeptide(L)'
;MPSTDLTTPATHSLGQNGPPKRSPAGLDLLPIRRVSDSYLQSFWGIVHPVFPVLHKPTFTQFYQLFWEPADIERVDSTVDDPVMLAKLNLVLAIGCRFTESVDLDSRAIQADEFYQRARRLVPIDSLDAASLPIIQMLLLTAIHLQSTTYSSRCWNMVGLATRVAQSLGLHLNRGESETGNQLEREMRRRVWYTCVTLDR
;
A
#
# COMPACT_ATOMS: atom_id res chain seq x y z
N MET A 1 59.78 13.35 -48.28
CA MET A 1 59.13 14.30 -47.35
C MET A 1 58.75 15.54 -48.15
N PRO A 2 57.54 16.10 -48.05
CA PRO A 2 56.72 16.19 -46.84
C PRO A 2 55.31 15.61 -46.94
N SER A 3 54.74 15.52 -45.75
CA SER A 3 53.45 15.07 -45.25
C SER A 3 52.23 15.74 -45.91
N THR A 4 51.23 14.95 -46.30
CA THR A 4 49.85 15.40 -46.53
C THR A 4 49.02 15.08 -45.29
N ASP A 5 48.69 16.12 -44.53
CA ASP A 5 47.69 16.09 -43.46
C ASP A 5 46.30 15.88 -44.07
N LEU A 6 45.72 14.70 -43.82
CA LEU A 6 44.29 14.46 -44.04
C LEU A 6 43.59 14.61 -42.69
N THR A 7 42.96 15.77 -42.48
CA THR A 7 42.13 16.05 -41.30
C THR A 7 40.84 15.25 -41.39
N THR A 8 40.68 14.25 -40.53
CA THR A 8 39.46 13.46 -40.31
C THR A 8 38.37 14.35 -39.66
N PRO A 9 37.12 14.35 -40.13
CA PRO A 9 36.05 15.06 -39.44
C PRO A 9 35.59 14.28 -38.21
N ALA A 10 35.47 15.00 -37.10
CA ALA A 10 35.01 14.51 -35.81
C ALA A 10 33.59 13.95 -35.89
N THR A 11 33.44 12.68 -35.53
CA THR A 11 32.14 12.04 -35.27
C THR A 11 31.54 12.66 -34.00
N HIS A 12 30.58 13.56 -34.17
CA HIS A 12 29.69 13.98 -33.10
C HIS A 12 28.92 12.76 -32.59
N SER A 13 29.30 12.27 -31.42
CA SER A 13 28.54 11.28 -30.65
C SER A 13 27.22 11.91 -30.22
N LEU A 14 26.14 11.53 -30.89
CA LEU A 14 24.77 11.75 -30.43
C LEU A 14 24.64 11.12 -29.05
N GLY A 15 24.45 11.96 -28.03
CA GLY A 15 24.10 11.55 -26.69
C GLY A 15 22.91 10.62 -26.75
N GLN A 16 23.13 9.38 -26.30
CA GLN A 16 22.06 8.43 -26.07
C GLN A 16 21.16 9.02 -24.98
N ASN A 17 20.03 9.58 -25.39
CA ASN A 17 18.92 9.82 -24.49
C ASN A 17 18.43 8.44 -24.05
N GLY A 18 18.92 7.99 -22.89
CA GLY A 18 18.39 6.81 -22.22
C GLY A 18 16.87 6.95 -22.05
N PRO A 19 16.14 5.82 -21.94
CA PRO A 19 14.70 5.87 -21.73
C PRO A 19 14.38 6.76 -20.52
N PRO A 20 13.28 7.54 -20.56
CA PRO A 20 12.92 8.40 -19.45
C PRO A 20 12.82 7.58 -18.16
N LYS A 21 13.52 8.02 -17.11
CA LYS A 21 13.46 7.43 -15.76
C LYS A 21 11.99 7.42 -15.33
N ARG A 22 11.34 6.25 -15.35
CA ARG A 22 9.95 6.12 -14.91
C ARG A 22 9.90 6.42 -13.41
N SER A 23 9.29 7.54 -13.04
CA SER A 23 8.82 7.74 -11.67
C SER A 23 7.85 6.60 -11.34
N PRO A 24 7.96 5.96 -10.16
CA PRO A 24 7.02 4.91 -9.79
C PRO A 24 5.61 5.50 -9.78
N ALA A 25 4.62 4.78 -10.33
CA ALA A 25 3.26 5.30 -10.51
C ALA A 25 2.61 5.77 -9.19
N GLY A 26 3.14 5.32 -8.05
CA GLY A 26 2.68 5.71 -6.72
C GLY A 26 3.30 6.98 -6.11
N LEU A 27 4.32 7.62 -6.70
CA LEU A 27 4.95 8.80 -6.08
C LEU A 27 4.00 10.01 -6.04
N ASP A 28 3.22 10.22 -7.11
CA ASP A 28 2.21 11.29 -7.19
C ASP A 28 1.07 11.10 -6.19
N LEU A 29 0.98 9.93 -5.55
CA LEU A 29 -0.06 9.59 -4.59
C LEU A 29 0.32 9.96 -3.15
N LEU A 30 1.58 10.33 -2.90
CA LEU A 30 2.13 10.56 -1.56
C LEU A 30 2.35 12.06 -1.27
N PRO A 31 1.97 12.55 -0.07
CA PRO A 31 2.45 13.83 0.43
C PRO A 31 3.98 13.86 0.56
N ILE A 32 4.51 15.04 0.88
CA ILE A 32 5.91 15.18 1.26
C ILE A 32 6.29 14.16 2.35
N ARG A 33 7.48 13.58 2.24
CA ARG A 33 7.95 12.46 3.08
C ARG A 33 7.68 12.67 4.57
N ARG A 34 7.98 13.84 5.12
CA ARG A 34 7.76 14.17 6.54
C ARG A 34 6.30 14.01 6.98
N VAL A 35 5.35 14.40 6.12
CA VAL A 35 3.91 14.28 6.40
C VAL A 35 3.49 12.82 6.29
N SER A 36 3.91 12.13 5.23
CA SER A 36 3.67 10.69 5.04
C SER A 36 4.21 9.86 6.22
N ASP A 37 5.42 10.16 6.70
CA ASP A 37 6.05 9.52 7.86
C ASP A 37 5.21 9.74 9.14
N SER A 38 4.71 10.96 9.35
CA SER A 38 3.86 11.29 10.50
C SER A 38 2.56 10.49 10.49
N TYR A 39 1.90 10.37 9.33
CA TYR A 39 0.67 9.59 9.20
C TYR A 39 0.92 8.10 9.42
N LEU A 40 2.02 7.59 8.86
CA LEU A 40 2.43 6.21 9.03
C LEU A 40 2.72 5.90 10.51
N GLN A 41 3.39 6.81 11.23
CA GLN A 41 3.64 6.69 12.66
C GLN A 41 2.35 6.68 13.49
N SER A 42 1.40 7.59 13.20
CA SER A 42 0.09 7.60 13.83
C SER A 42 -0.65 6.27 13.64
N PHE A 43 -0.66 5.73 12.41
CA PHE A 43 -1.27 4.42 12.14
C PHE A 43 -0.62 3.30 12.98
N TRP A 44 0.72 3.21 12.98
CA TRP A 44 1.42 2.18 13.74
C TRP A 44 1.27 2.31 15.26
N GLY A 45 1.12 3.52 15.78
CA GLY A 45 1.02 3.78 17.22
C GLY A 45 -0.39 3.61 17.78
N ILE A 46 -1.42 3.88 16.98
CA ILE A 46 -2.81 4.00 17.45
C ILE A 46 -3.69 2.87 16.93
N VAL A 47 -3.59 2.55 15.64
CA VAL A 47 -4.54 1.64 14.98
C VAL A 47 -3.99 0.22 14.89
N HIS A 48 -2.73 0.06 14.48
CA HIS A 48 -2.11 -1.25 14.32
C HIS A 48 -2.12 -2.14 15.58
N PRO A 49 -1.94 -1.61 16.81
CA PRO A 49 -2.02 -2.42 18.03
C PRO A 49 -3.40 -3.04 18.25
N VAL A 50 -4.46 -2.40 17.77
CA VAL A 50 -5.85 -2.87 17.88
C VAL A 50 -6.21 -3.77 16.69
N PHE A 51 -5.78 -3.38 15.49
CA PHE A 51 -6.09 -4.06 14.23
C PHE A 51 -4.80 -4.40 13.47
N PRO A 52 -4.09 -5.48 13.85
CA PRO A 52 -2.77 -5.82 13.33
C PRO A 52 -2.82 -6.51 11.95
N VAL A 53 -3.49 -5.88 10.98
CA VAL A 53 -3.74 -6.44 9.64
C VAL A 53 -2.52 -6.44 8.72
N LEU A 54 -1.46 -5.71 9.07
CA LEU A 54 -0.22 -5.61 8.29
C LEU A 54 0.99 -6.11 9.09
N HIS A 55 1.97 -6.69 8.39
CA HIS A 55 3.29 -6.93 8.95
C HIS A 55 4.12 -5.64 8.86
N LYS A 56 4.34 -4.97 9.99
CA LYS A 56 4.99 -3.65 10.05
C LYS A 56 6.36 -3.60 9.34
N PRO A 57 7.31 -4.53 9.57
CA PRO A 57 8.61 -4.50 8.90
C PRO A 57 8.49 -4.53 7.37
N THR A 58 7.73 -5.49 6.83
CA THR A 58 7.51 -5.63 5.37
C THR A 58 6.85 -4.39 4.78
N PHE A 59 5.82 -3.85 5.44
CA PHE A 59 5.13 -2.67 4.93
C PHE A 59 5.99 -1.40 5.00
N THR A 60 6.84 -1.29 6.03
CA THR A 60 7.76 -0.16 6.19
C THR A 60 8.84 -0.19 5.11
N GLN A 61 9.38 -1.37 4.82
CA GLN A 61 10.33 -1.55 3.72
C GLN A 61 9.69 -1.17 2.37
N PHE A 62 8.48 -1.67 2.09
CA PHE A 62 7.72 -1.28 0.90
C PHE A 62 7.54 0.25 0.78
N TYR A 63 7.18 0.93 1.87
CA TYR A 63 7.06 2.39 1.88
C TYR A 63 8.40 3.10 1.63
N GLN A 64 9.53 2.55 2.11
CA GLN A 64 10.85 3.13 1.91
C GLN A 64 11.28 3.16 0.43
N LEU A 65 10.86 2.18 -0.37
CA LEU A 65 11.18 2.09 -1.80
C LEU A 65 10.75 3.31 -2.62
N PHE A 66 9.70 4.03 -2.18
CA PHE A 66 9.25 5.29 -2.81
C PHE A 66 10.26 6.42 -2.66
N TRP A 67 11.10 6.38 -1.63
CA TRP A 67 12.06 7.44 -1.33
C TRP A 67 13.49 7.09 -1.75
N GLU A 68 13.70 5.90 -2.29
CA GLU A 68 14.98 5.48 -2.85
C GLU A 68 15.23 6.12 -4.23
N PRO A 69 16.49 6.42 -4.59
CA PRO A 69 16.82 6.96 -5.90
C PRO A 69 16.35 6.05 -7.03
N ALA A 70 15.78 6.64 -8.09
CA ALA A 70 15.26 5.93 -9.26
C ALA A 70 16.34 5.22 -10.11
N ASP A 71 17.61 5.37 -9.76
CA ASP A 71 18.77 4.85 -10.50
C ASP A 71 19.13 3.41 -10.09
N ILE A 72 18.50 2.91 -9.04
CA ILE A 72 18.55 1.50 -8.68
C ILE A 72 17.52 0.80 -9.57
N GLU A 73 17.96 -0.13 -10.41
CA GLU A 73 17.05 -1.05 -11.10
C GLU A 73 16.16 -1.70 -10.04
N ARG A 74 14.92 -1.22 -9.91
CA ARG A 74 13.95 -1.78 -8.98
C ARG A 74 13.56 -3.15 -9.54
N VAL A 75 14.19 -4.18 -9.03
CA VAL A 75 13.87 -5.58 -9.35
C VAL A 75 12.44 -5.92 -8.91
N ASP A 76 11.91 -5.16 -7.93
CA ASP A 76 10.63 -5.43 -7.30
C ASP A 76 9.53 -4.49 -7.82
N SER A 77 8.58 -5.06 -8.56
CA SER A 77 7.41 -4.37 -9.12
C SER A 77 6.32 -4.08 -8.08
N THR A 78 6.58 -4.34 -6.79
CA THR A 78 5.63 -4.14 -5.69
C THR A 78 5.17 -2.69 -5.55
N VAL A 79 6.00 -1.70 -5.92
CA VAL A 79 5.65 -0.28 -5.94
C VAL A 79 4.62 0.09 -7.01
N ASP A 80 4.38 -0.81 -7.97
CA ASP A 80 3.36 -0.68 -9.01
C ASP A 80 2.16 -1.62 -8.76
N ASP A 81 2.18 -2.45 -7.71
CA ASP A 81 1.05 -3.31 -7.33
C ASP A 81 -0.13 -2.45 -6.83
N PRO A 82 -1.27 -2.43 -7.54
CA PRO A 82 -2.40 -1.60 -7.18
C PRO A 82 -2.98 -1.90 -5.79
N VAL A 83 -2.91 -3.15 -5.33
CA VAL A 83 -3.40 -3.55 -4.00
C VAL A 83 -2.46 -3.03 -2.92
N MET A 84 -1.14 -3.09 -3.13
CA MET A 84 -0.16 -2.52 -2.20
C MET A 84 -0.28 -1.00 -2.12
N LEU A 85 -0.44 -0.32 -3.26
CA LEU A 85 -0.68 1.12 -3.33
C LEU A 85 -2.01 1.52 -2.65
N ALA A 86 -3.07 0.72 -2.82
CA ALA A 86 -4.34 0.97 -2.15
C ALA A 86 -4.21 0.82 -0.63
N LYS A 87 -3.51 -0.21 -0.15
CA LYS A 87 -3.22 -0.36 1.29
C LYS A 87 -2.43 0.83 1.83
N LEU A 88 -1.45 1.36 1.09
CA LEU A 88 -0.71 2.56 1.48
C LEU A 88 -1.61 3.78 1.62
N ASN A 89 -2.44 4.04 0.61
CA ASN A 89 -3.41 5.14 0.67
C ASN A 89 -4.36 4.98 1.86
N LEU A 90 -4.89 3.78 2.13
CA LEU A 90 -5.75 3.55 3.29
C LEU A 90 -5.03 3.77 4.63
N VAL A 91 -3.78 3.31 4.75
CA VAL A 91 -2.95 3.55 5.94
C VAL A 91 -2.74 5.06 6.17
N LEU A 92 -2.46 5.82 5.12
CA LEU A 92 -2.33 7.28 5.20
C LEU A 92 -3.66 7.95 5.56
N ALA A 93 -4.77 7.50 4.95
CA ALA A 93 -6.12 8.00 5.24
C ALA A 93 -6.53 7.79 6.70
N ILE A 94 -6.13 6.67 7.29
CA ILE A 94 -6.38 6.36 8.69
C ILE A 94 -5.44 7.18 9.58
N GLY A 95 -4.14 7.18 9.27
CA GLY A 95 -3.11 7.86 10.05
C GLY A 95 -3.31 9.37 10.16
N CYS A 96 -3.70 10.03 9.06
CA CYS A 96 -3.86 11.48 9.02
C CYS A 96 -4.96 12.00 9.96
N ARG A 97 -5.98 11.18 10.28
CA ARG A 97 -7.04 11.55 11.23
C ARG A 97 -6.51 11.78 12.65
N PHE A 98 -5.42 11.11 13.02
CA PHE A 98 -4.83 11.14 14.35
C PHE A 98 -3.61 12.07 14.47
N THR A 99 -3.30 12.86 13.44
CA THR A 99 -2.16 13.79 13.48
C THR A 99 -2.62 15.18 13.92
N GLU A 100 -2.09 15.69 15.03
CA GLU A 100 -2.57 16.92 15.68
C GLU A 100 -2.30 18.23 14.92
N SER A 101 -1.43 18.22 13.90
CA SER A 101 -0.89 19.42 13.25
C SER A 101 -1.83 20.12 12.26
N VAL A 102 -3.04 19.61 12.05
CA VAL A 102 -4.02 20.11 11.07
C VAL A 102 -5.39 20.23 11.75
N ASP A 103 -6.26 21.16 11.35
CA ASP A 103 -7.64 21.22 11.84
C ASP A 103 -8.46 19.97 11.44
N LEU A 104 -9.54 19.68 12.17
CA LEU A 104 -10.31 18.43 12.01
C LEU A 104 -10.96 18.30 10.63
N ASP A 105 -11.50 19.38 10.08
CA ASP A 105 -12.18 19.36 8.78
C ASP A 105 -11.18 19.08 7.65
N SER A 106 -10.02 19.74 7.68
CA SER A 106 -8.93 19.48 6.73
C SER A 106 -8.39 18.04 6.83
N ARG A 107 -8.37 17.43 8.03
CA ARG A 107 -8.00 16.00 8.16
C ARG A 107 -9.03 15.08 7.52
N ALA A 108 -10.32 15.37 7.67
CA ALA A 108 -11.38 14.57 7.09
C ALA A 108 -11.36 14.63 5.55
N ILE A 109 -11.12 15.81 4.98
CA ILE A 109 -10.98 16.00 3.52
C ILE A 109 -9.78 15.22 2.99
N GLN A 110 -8.60 15.37 3.61
CA GLN A 110 -7.40 14.63 3.21
C GLN A 110 -7.57 13.11 3.33
N ALA A 111 -8.21 12.65 4.41
CA ALA A 111 -8.52 11.24 4.60
C ALA A 111 -9.43 10.70 3.48
N ASP A 112 -10.45 11.47 3.07
CA ASP A 112 -11.32 11.08 1.96
C ASP A 112 -10.56 11.03 0.64
N GLU A 113 -9.68 11.99 0.35
CA GLU A 113 -8.87 11.97 -0.88
C GLU A 113 -8.03 10.69 -1.03
N PHE A 114 -7.34 10.29 0.04
CA PHE A 114 -6.60 9.03 0.06
C PHE A 114 -7.51 7.82 -0.11
N TYR A 115 -8.67 7.83 0.56
CA TYR A 115 -9.66 6.76 0.41
C TYR A 115 -10.17 6.64 -1.04
N GLN A 116 -10.49 7.76 -1.69
CA GLN A 116 -10.91 7.76 -3.10
C GLN A 116 -9.80 7.26 -4.03
N ARG A 117 -8.54 7.62 -3.76
CA ARG A 117 -7.38 7.09 -4.52
C ARG A 117 -7.27 5.58 -4.37
N ALA A 118 -7.35 5.05 -3.14
CA ALA A 118 -7.32 3.61 -2.88
C ALA A 118 -8.40 2.85 -3.67
N ARG A 119 -9.63 3.40 -3.73
CA ARG A 119 -10.73 2.80 -4.49
C ARG A 119 -10.53 2.80 -6.00
N ARG A 120 -9.83 3.79 -6.55
CA ARG A 120 -9.55 3.88 -8.00
C ARG A 120 -8.44 2.92 -8.43
N LEU A 121 -7.53 2.58 -7.52
CA LEU A 121 -6.42 1.67 -7.80
C LEU A 121 -6.88 0.22 -7.99
N VAL A 122 -7.88 -0.22 -7.22
CA VAL A 122 -8.32 -1.62 -7.23
C VAL A 122 -9.69 -1.71 -7.92
N PRO A 123 -9.76 -2.14 -9.19
CA PRO A 123 -11.04 -2.38 -9.85
C PRO A 123 -11.80 -3.52 -9.16
N ILE A 124 -13.12 -3.53 -9.33
CA ILE A 124 -13.98 -4.53 -8.68
C ILE A 124 -13.60 -5.97 -9.05
N ASP A 125 -13.17 -6.19 -10.30
CA ASP A 125 -12.72 -7.49 -10.82
C ASP A 125 -11.49 -8.04 -10.07
N SER A 126 -10.70 -7.18 -9.42
CA SER A 126 -9.60 -7.64 -8.56
C SER A 126 -10.07 -8.39 -7.31
N LEU A 127 -11.36 -8.32 -6.97
CA LEU A 127 -11.97 -9.07 -5.88
C LEU A 127 -12.31 -10.51 -6.26
N ASP A 128 -12.28 -10.86 -7.55
CA ASP A 128 -12.54 -12.22 -8.03
C ASP A 128 -11.42 -13.19 -7.60
N ALA A 129 -10.20 -12.67 -7.45
CA ALA A 129 -9.04 -13.41 -6.97
C ALA A 129 -8.87 -13.25 -5.45
N ALA A 130 -9.48 -14.15 -4.69
CA ALA A 130 -9.33 -14.19 -3.24
C ALA A 130 -7.85 -14.33 -2.83
N SER A 131 -7.34 -13.37 -2.06
CA SER A 131 -5.97 -13.40 -1.54
C SER A 131 -5.84 -12.66 -0.21
N LEU A 132 -4.80 -12.97 0.56
CA LEU A 132 -4.54 -12.32 1.84
C LEU A 132 -4.38 -10.78 1.70
N PRO A 133 -3.65 -10.24 0.70
CA PRO A 133 -3.56 -8.79 0.49
C PRO A 133 -4.90 -8.11 0.23
N ILE A 134 -5.83 -8.77 -0.48
CA ILE A 134 -7.18 -8.26 -0.72
C ILE A 134 -7.96 -8.16 0.60
N ILE A 135 -7.91 -9.19 1.45
CA ILE A 135 -8.57 -9.15 2.76
C ILE A 135 -8.00 -8.02 3.62
N GLN A 136 -6.68 -7.85 3.65
CA GLN A 136 -6.03 -6.75 4.37
C GLN A 136 -6.52 -5.38 3.90
N MET A 137 -6.64 -5.19 2.58
CA MET A 137 -7.14 -3.96 1.97
C MET A 137 -8.61 -3.69 2.31
N LEU A 138 -9.46 -4.72 2.29
CA LEU A 138 -10.86 -4.62 2.68
C LEU A 138 -11.02 -4.27 4.18
N LEU A 139 -10.21 -4.87 5.05
CA LEU A 139 -10.22 -4.55 6.49
C LEU A 139 -9.74 -3.13 6.76
N LEU A 140 -8.68 -2.67 6.10
CA LEU A 140 -8.24 -1.27 6.18
C LEU A 140 -9.33 -0.30 5.69
N THR A 141 -10.06 -0.68 4.64
CA THR A 141 -11.22 0.08 4.17
C THR A 141 -12.31 0.16 5.23
N ALA A 142 -12.67 -0.96 5.85
CA ALA A 142 -13.65 -0.98 6.94
C ALA A 142 -13.21 -0.10 8.13
N ILE A 143 -11.96 -0.22 8.56
CA ILE A 143 -11.39 0.57 9.66
C ILE A 143 -11.45 2.08 9.35
N HIS A 144 -11.15 2.49 8.13
CA HIS A 144 -11.30 3.89 7.73
C HIS A 144 -12.77 4.34 7.82
N LEU A 145 -13.69 3.53 7.30
CA LEU A 145 -15.12 3.87 7.22
C LEU A 145 -15.80 3.92 8.60
N GLN A 146 -15.28 3.22 9.61
CA GLN A 146 -15.79 3.26 10.98
C GLN A 146 -15.76 4.67 11.58
N SER A 147 -14.80 5.51 11.16
CA SER A 147 -14.66 6.90 11.58
C SER A 147 -15.41 7.90 10.67
N THR A 148 -16.37 7.42 9.87
CA THR A 148 -17.16 8.22 8.92
C THR A 148 -18.65 8.01 9.09
N THR A 149 -19.46 8.78 8.37
CA THR A 149 -20.93 8.60 8.33
C THR A 149 -21.36 7.38 7.51
N TYR A 150 -20.44 6.66 6.85
CA TYR A 150 -20.75 5.55 5.94
C TYR A 150 -20.87 4.19 6.66
N SER A 151 -21.70 4.11 7.70
CA SER A 151 -21.87 2.90 8.53
C SER A 151 -22.26 1.65 7.72
N SER A 152 -23.20 1.78 6.77
CA SER A 152 -23.60 0.67 5.90
C SER A 152 -22.45 0.16 5.01
N ARG A 153 -21.59 1.06 4.51
CA ARG A 153 -20.41 0.64 3.72
C ARG A 153 -19.39 -0.06 4.61
N CYS A 154 -19.17 0.44 5.82
CA CYS A 154 -18.31 -0.22 6.80
C CYS A 154 -18.77 -1.66 7.04
N TRP A 155 -20.06 -1.85 7.37
CA TRP A 155 -20.67 -3.16 7.58
C TRP A 155 -20.48 -4.10 6.39
N ASN A 156 -20.76 -3.61 5.18
CA ASN A 156 -20.61 -4.40 3.96
C ASN A 156 -19.15 -4.81 3.70
N MET A 157 -18.19 -3.92 3.99
CA MET A 157 -16.76 -4.20 3.80
C MET A 157 -16.25 -5.24 4.81
N VAL A 158 -16.70 -5.18 6.06
CA VAL A 158 -16.40 -6.22 7.07
C VAL A 158 -16.96 -7.56 6.61
N GLY A 159 -18.25 -7.61 6.23
CA GLY A 159 -18.86 -8.85 5.76
C GLY A 159 -18.19 -9.44 4.51
N LEU A 160 -17.74 -8.59 3.57
CA LEU A 160 -16.99 -9.03 2.40
C LEU A 160 -15.62 -9.59 2.80
N ALA A 161 -14.86 -8.87 3.64
CA ALA A 161 -13.56 -9.34 4.14
C ALA A 161 -13.68 -10.70 4.85
N THR A 162 -14.72 -10.88 5.68
CA THR A 162 -15.01 -12.14 6.38
C THR A 162 -15.29 -13.27 5.40
N ARG A 163 -16.13 -13.05 4.38
CA ARG A 163 -16.43 -14.08 3.36
C ARG A 163 -15.20 -14.48 2.54
N VAL A 164 -14.37 -13.51 2.14
CA VAL A 164 -13.12 -13.78 1.43
C VAL A 164 -12.11 -14.51 2.33
N ALA A 165 -12.03 -14.15 3.62
CA ALA A 165 -11.22 -14.90 4.58
C ALA A 165 -11.71 -16.35 4.75
N GLN A 166 -13.03 -16.55 4.77
CA GLN A 166 -13.63 -17.88 4.85
C GLN A 166 -13.33 -18.71 3.61
N SER A 167 -13.42 -18.15 2.40
CA SER A 167 -13.12 -18.87 1.16
C SER A 167 -11.66 -19.32 1.08
N LEU A 168 -10.74 -18.56 1.69
CA LEU A 168 -9.32 -18.93 1.85
C LEU A 168 -9.03 -19.85 3.04
N GLY A 169 -10.07 -20.29 3.76
CA GLY A 169 -9.94 -21.19 4.90
C GLY A 169 -9.27 -20.57 6.13
N LEU A 170 -9.19 -19.23 6.26
CA LEU A 170 -8.55 -18.58 7.42
C LEU A 170 -9.27 -18.86 8.75
N HIS A 171 -10.56 -19.21 8.67
CA HIS A 171 -11.39 -19.61 9.80
C HIS A 171 -11.10 -21.03 10.31
N LEU A 172 -10.47 -21.86 9.48
CA LEU A 172 -10.10 -23.21 9.84
C LEU A 172 -8.77 -23.18 10.58
N ASN A 173 -8.74 -23.76 11.78
CA ASN A 173 -7.50 -23.98 12.51
C ASN A 173 -6.74 -25.18 11.90
N ARG A 174 -6.42 -25.12 10.60
CA ARG A 174 -5.56 -26.12 9.95
C ARG A 174 -4.17 -25.99 10.54
N GLY A 175 -3.64 -27.12 11.01
CA GLY A 175 -2.40 -27.20 11.77
C GLY A 175 -1.21 -26.56 11.04
N GLU A 176 -0.18 -26.23 11.83
CA GLU A 176 1.02 -25.49 11.42
C GLU A 176 1.80 -26.12 10.25
N SER A 177 1.45 -27.33 9.81
CA SER A 177 2.15 -28.13 8.81
C SER A 177 1.70 -27.91 7.35
N GLU A 178 0.57 -27.23 7.08
CA GLU A 178 -0.02 -27.22 5.72
C GLU A 178 0.13 -25.92 4.94
N THR A 179 0.51 -24.80 5.56
CA THR A 179 0.57 -23.50 4.87
C THR A 179 1.74 -22.63 5.30
N GLY A 180 2.61 -22.32 4.34
CA GLY A 180 3.48 -21.14 4.36
C GLY A 180 4.59 -21.12 5.41
N ASN A 181 5.38 -20.05 5.37
CA ASN A 181 6.34 -19.75 6.41
C ASN A 181 5.64 -19.22 7.68
N GLN A 182 6.37 -19.11 8.80
CA GLN A 182 5.83 -18.65 10.08
C GLN A 182 5.13 -17.28 9.98
N LEU A 183 5.67 -16.37 9.17
CA LEU A 183 5.10 -15.05 8.97
C LEU A 183 3.72 -15.12 8.31
N GLU A 184 3.57 -15.91 7.25
CA GLU A 184 2.29 -16.07 6.55
C GLU A 184 1.21 -16.62 7.49
N ARG A 185 1.55 -17.64 8.27
CA ARG A 185 0.63 -18.25 9.26
C ARG A 185 0.14 -17.23 10.28
N GLU A 186 1.06 -16.45 10.85
CA GLU A 186 0.73 -15.44 11.84
C GLU A 186 -0.10 -14.31 11.22
N MET A 187 0.19 -13.89 10.00
CA MET A 187 -0.62 -12.88 9.31
C MET A 187 -2.03 -13.36 9.00
N ARG A 188 -2.20 -14.62 8.57
CA ARG A 188 -3.52 -15.24 8.35
C ARG A 188 -4.34 -15.25 9.65
N ARG A 189 -3.71 -15.63 10.76
CA ARG A 189 -4.33 -15.61 12.09
C ARG A 189 -4.76 -14.20 12.51
N ARG A 190 -3.88 -13.20 12.40
CA ARG A 190 -4.17 -11.80 12.75
C ARG A 190 -5.30 -11.22 11.93
N VAL A 191 -5.28 -11.46 10.62
CA VAL A 191 -6.32 -11.02 9.69
C VAL A 191 -7.66 -11.65 10.05
N TRP A 192 -7.70 -12.96 10.30
CA TRP A 192 -8.92 -13.64 10.74
C TRP A 192 -9.50 -13.05 12.03
N TYR A 193 -8.67 -12.89 13.07
CA TYR A 193 -9.12 -12.31 14.32
C TYR A 193 -9.60 -10.87 14.14
N THR A 194 -8.98 -10.09 13.25
CA THR A 194 -9.46 -8.74 12.95
C THR A 194 -10.84 -8.75 12.27
N CYS A 195 -11.10 -9.70 11.35
CA CYS A 195 -12.45 -9.90 10.81
C CYS A 195 -13.46 -10.14 11.94
N VAL A 196 -13.16 -11.08 12.85
CA VAL A 196 -14.05 -11.42 13.98
C VAL A 196 -14.24 -10.25 14.94
N THR A 197 -13.21 -9.45 15.18
CA THR A 197 -13.30 -8.27 16.06
C THR A 197 -14.16 -7.17 15.46
N LEU A 198 -14.08 -6.94 14.14
CA LEU A 198 -14.86 -5.89 13.46
C LEU A 198 -16.31 -6.28 13.15
N ASP A 199 -16.62 -7.57 13.15
CA ASP A 199 -17.98 -8.10 12.92
C ASP A 199 -18.88 -8.03 14.18
N ARG A 200 -18.26 -7.79 15.34
CA ARG A 200 -18.96 -7.63 16.63
C ARG A 200 -19.46 -6.21 16.84
#